data_AF-A0A7Y0AC47-F1
#
_entry.id   AF-A0A7Y0AC47-F1
#
_cell.length_a   1.000
_cell.length_b   1.000
_cell.length_c   1.000
_cell.angle_alpha   90.00
_cell.angle_beta   90.00
_cell.angle_gamma   90.00
#
_symmetry.space_group_name_H-M   'P 1'
#
loop_
_entity.id
_entity.type
_entity.pdbx_description
1 polymer ?
#
loop_
_entity_poly.entity_id
_entity_poly.type
_entity_poly.pdbx_seq_one_letter_code
_entity_poly.pdbx_strand_id
1 'polypeptide(L)'
;MRPSLALLGLLLGPGPVWAQACEQIKLATTTQQRAVLRDYISLCHQRHFFSKDKGVVQLVAYQNAEGRPRWLLSALTDDRYRDAPPARYARLGRDVILVYQGDANGNALPLAGDPAERAACLSKVLGDRLYHYTKEPPRYIIDKDAPGGPRKMEARQVTGGSSHNDLIIEFNKDGTFTKLVPV
;
A
#
# COMPACT_ATOMS: atom_id res chain seq x y z
N MET A 1 32.53 -60.34 14.75
CA MET A 1 32.90 -58.92 14.88
C MET A 1 32.18 -58.14 13.76
N ARG A 2 31.19 -57.33 14.12
CA ARG A 2 30.45 -56.43 13.21
C ARG A 2 30.37 -55.06 13.89
N PRO A 3 30.80 -53.95 13.28
CA PRO A 3 30.55 -52.63 13.84
C PRO A 3 29.17 -52.15 13.38
N SER A 4 28.29 -51.83 14.33
CA SER A 4 27.04 -51.12 14.04
C SER A 4 27.30 -49.62 14.16
N LEU A 5 26.94 -48.91 13.09
CA LEU A 5 27.06 -47.46 12.93
C LEU A 5 26.30 -46.69 14.00
N ALA A 6 26.96 -45.67 14.54
CA ALA A 6 26.36 -44.64 15.37
C ALA A 6 25.41 -43.76 14.53
N LEU A 7 24.17 -43.60 15.01
CA LEU A 7 23.23 -42.59 14.53
C LEU A 7 23.68 -41.21 15.04
N LEU A 8 24.12 -40.35 14.12
CA LEU A 8 24.33 -38.93 14.39
C LEU A 8 22.99 -38.20 14.24
N GLY A 9 22.33 -37.92 15.35
CA GLY A 9 21.12 -37.09 15.38
C GLY A 9 21.46 -35.62 15.19
N LEU A 10 21.22 -35.08 14.00
CA LEU A 10 21.30 -33.64 13.74
C LEU A 10 19.99 -32.98 14.23
N LEU A 11 20.03 -32.37 15.40
CA LEU A 11 18.96 -31.50 15.90
C LEU A 11 18.98 -30.19 15.11
N LEU A 12 18.10 -30.08 14.10
CA LEU A 12 17.75 -28.82 13.46
C LEU A 12 16.96 -27.97 14.46
N GLY A 13 17.65 -27.07 15.16
CA GLY A 13 17.01 -26.02 15.93
C GLY A 13 16.26 -25.04 15.00
N PRO A 14 15.18 -24.39 15.46
CA PRO A 14 14.51 -23.36 14.69
C PRO A 14 15.48 -22.19 14.48
N GLY A 15 15.99 -22.06 13.26
CA GLY A 15 16.78 -20.91 12.88
C GLY A 15 15.98 -19.61 13.06
N PRO A 16 16.67 -18.47 13.22
CA PRO A 16 16.01 -17.18 13.35
C PRO A 16 15.09 -16.94 12.15
N VAL A 17 13.80 -16.72 12.42
CA VAL A 17 12.85 -16.26 11.41
C VAL A 17 13.29 -14.84 11.05
N TRP A 18 14.08 -14.71 9.98
CA TRP A 18 14.38 -13.39 9.41
C TRP A 18 13.04 -12.77 9.02
N ALA A 19 12.64 -11.74 9.76
CA ALA A 19 11.45 -10.95 9.45
C ALA A 19 11.60 -10.47 8.00
N GLN A 20 10.78 -10.99 7.09
CA GLN A 20 10.81 -10.58 5.70
C GLN A 20 10.42 -9.09 5.64
N ALA A 21 11.22 -8.27 4.97
CA ALA A 21 10.95 -6.83 4.86
C ALA A 21 9.60 -6.54 4.19
N CYS A 22 9.11 -7.43 3.33
CA CYS A 22 7.74 -7.40 2.84
C CYS A 22 7.15 -8.82 2.78
N GLU A 23 5.87 -8.96 3.14
CA GLU A 23 5.16 -10.24 3.23
C GLU A 23 3.97 -10.29 2.26
N GLN A 24 3.81 -11.41 1.56
CA GLN A 24 2.59 -11.68 0.81
C GLN A 24 1.50 -12.19 1.75
N ILE A 25 0.37 -11.51 1.81
CA ILE A 25 -0.77 -11.94 2.61
C ILE A 25 -1.94 -12.45 1.77
N LYS A 26 -2.76 -13.30 2.39
CA LYS A 26 -4.07 -13.67 1.85
C LYS A 26 -5.08 -12.58 2.20
N LEU A 27 -5.22 -11.61 1.30
CA LEU A 27 -6.26 -10.59 1.34
C LEU A 27 -7.58 -11.14 0.80
N ALA A 28 -8.71 -10.51 1.15
CA ALA A 28 -10.03 -10.81 0.63
C ALA A 28 -10.45 -12.27 0.82
N THR A 29 -10.61 -12.67 2.09
CA THR A 29 -10.98 -14.05 2.46
C THR A 29 -12.43 -14.37 2.12
N THR A 30 -13.29 -13.36 1.94
CA THR A 30 -14.70 -13.53 1.56
C THR A 30 -14.93 -13.35 0.06
N THR A 31 -16.03 -13.90 -0.45
CA THR A 31 -16.43 -13.71 -1.87
C THR A 31 -16.75 -12.25 -2.17
N GLN A 32 -17.37 -11.54 -1.23
CA GLN A 32 -17.71 -10.13 -1.35
C GLN A 32 -16.45 -9.25 -1.43
N GLN A 33 -15.47 -9.48 -0.55
CA GLN A 33 -14.20 -8.75 -0.60
C GLN A 33 -13.44 -8.99 -1.91
N ARG A 34 -13.46 -10.22 -2.43
CA ARG A 34 -12.86 -10.53 -3.73
C ARG A 34 -13.58 -9.84 -4.88
N ALA A 35 -14.91 -9.77 -4.82
CA ALA A 35 -15.72 -9.06 -5.81
C ALA A 35 -15.38 -7.56 -5.80
N VAL A 36 -15.32 -6.92 -4.62
CA VAL A 36 -14.92 -5.51 -4.46
C VAL A 36 -13.58 -5.23 -5.14
N LEU A 37 -12.55 -6.03 -4.86
CA LEU A 37 -11.22 -5.83 -5.46
C LEU A 37 -11.24 -6.05 -6.97
N ARG A 38 -11.93 -7.10 -7.44
CA ARG A 38 -12.04 -7.39 -8.87
C ARG A 38 -12.74 -6.24 -9.61
N ASP A 39 -13.83 -5.73 -9.06
CA ASP A 39 -14.59 -4.62 -9.63
C ASP A 39 -13.73 -3.36 -9.71
N TYR A 40 -13.00 -3.05 -8.63
CA TYR A 40 -12.12 -1.89 -8.59
C TYR A 40 -10.94 -2.01 -9.57
N ILE A 41 -10.27 -3.16 -9.62
CA ILE A 41 -9.21 -3.41 -10.62
C ILE A 41 -9.76 -3.29 -12.05
N SER A 42 -10.94 -3.85 -12.31
CA SER A 42 -11.60 -3.74 -13.61
C SER A 42 -11.89 -2.28 -13.97
N LEU A 43 -12.36 -1.49 -13.00
CA LEU A 43 -12.56 -0.05 -13.15
C LEU A 43 -11.25 0.67 -13.50
N CYS A 44 -10.14 0.34 -12.83
CA CYS A 44 -8.83 0.93 -13.09
C CYS A 44 -8.37 0.70 -14.53
N HIS A 45 -8.59 -0.49 -15.08
CA HIS A 45 -8.31 -0.78 -16.49
C HIS A 45 -9.27 -0.05 -17.43
N GLN A 46 -10.57 -0.10 -17.17
CA GLN A 46 -11.61 0.49 -18.03
C GLN A 46 -11.54 2.03 -18.10
N ARG A 47 -11.18 2.68 -16.99
CA ARG A 47 -11.04 4.15 -16.89
C ARG A 47 -9.63 4.62 -17.16
N HIS A 48 -8.72 3.74 -17.57
CA HIS A 48 -7.33 4.04 -17.84
C HIS A 48 -6.58 4.68 -16.67
N PHE A 49 -6.99 4.37 -15.42
CA PHE A 49 -6.19 4.69 -14.25
C PHE A 49 -4.90 3.88 -14.25
N PHE A 50 -4.94 2.65 -14.76
CA PHE A 50 -3.74 1.93 -15.17
C PHE A 50 -3.46 2.24 -16.65
N SER A 51 -2.22 2.65 -16.96
CA SER A 51 -1.83 3.09 -18.29
C SER A 51 -0.68 2.24 -18.81
N LYS A 52 -0.82 1.70 -20.03
CA LYS A 52 0.17 0.81 -20.68
C LYS A 52 0.55 -0.38 -19.79
N ASP A 53 -0.46 -1.03 -19.20
CA ASP A 53 -0.31 -2.15 -18.26
C ASP A 53 0.53 -1.82 -17.00
N LYS A 54 0.76 -0.54 -16.72
CA LYS A 54 1.39 -0.06 -15.50
C LYS A 54 0.35 0.46 -14.53
N GLY A 55 0.43 -0.07 -13.31
CA GLY A 55 -0.45 0.27 -12.22
C GLY A 55 -0.52 -0.86 -11.20
N VAL A 56 -0.70 -0.48 -9.94
CA VAL A 56 -1.09 -1.36 -8.85
C VAL A 56 -2.18 -0.71 -8.02
N VAL A 57 -2.86 -1.51 -7.21
CA VAL A 57 -3.82 -0.98 -6.23
C VAL A 57 -3.07 -0.67 -4.94
N GLN A 58 -3.23 0.54 -4.42
CA GLN A 58 -2.97 0.86 -3.03
C GLN A 58 -4.25 0.63 -2.23
N LEU A 59 -4.16 -0.16 -1.16
CA LEU A 59 -5.26 -0.42 -0.24
C LEU A 59 -4.84 0.01 1.17
N VAL A 60 -5.60 0.93 1.76
CA VAL A 60 -5.50 1.24 3.19
C VAL A 60 -6.65 0.58 3.92
N ALA A 61 -6.34 -0.38 4.80
CA ALA A 61 -7.33 -1.05 5.64
C ALA A 61 -7.39 -0.38 7.00
N TYR A 62 -8.59 -0.01 7.44
CA TYR A 62 -8.80 0.70 8.69
C TYR A 62 -10.19 0.43 9.28
N GLN A 63 -10.45 0.93 10.47
CA GLN A 63 -11.77 0.93 11.09
C GLN A 63 -12.24 2.37 11.25
N ASN A 64 -13.49 2.65 10.92
CA ASN A 64 -14.04 3.98 11.15
C ASN A 64 -14.33 4.24 12.64
N ALA A 65 -14.84 5.42 12.98
CA ALA A 65 -15.18 5.80 14.36
C ALA A 65 -16.22 4.86 15.01
N GLU A 66 -17.08 4.22 14.22
CA GLU A 66 -18.05 3.23 14.70
C GLU A 66 -17.49 1.78 14.74
N GLY A 67 -16.18 1.60 14.52
CA GLY A 67 -15.52 0.30 14.52
C GLY A 67 -15.83 -0.57 13.29
N ARG A 68 -16.46 -0.01 12.24
CA ARG A 68 -16.76 -0.74 11.01
C ARG A 68 -15.52 -0.82 10.12
N PRO A 69 -15.17 -2.01 9.58
CA PRO A 69 -14.04 -2.15 8.67
C PRO A 69 -14.26 -1.33 7.39
N ARG A 70 -13.23 -0.56 7.01
CA ARG A 70 -13.20 0.19 5.77
C ARG A 70 -11.92 -0.11 4.98
N TRP A 71 -12.05 -0.09 3.66
CA TRP A 71 -10.93 -0.05 2.73
C TRP A 71 -10.98 1.25 1.94
N LEU A 72 -9.86 1.96 1.89
CA LEU A 72 -9.62 2.99 0.90
C LEU A 72 -8.77 2.38 -0.22
N LEU A 73 -9.31 2.39 -1.44
CA LEU A 73 -8.67 1.86 -2.63
C LEU A 73 -8.26 3.01 -3.54
N SER A 74 -7.01 2.99 -3.98
CA SER A 74 -6.44 4.00 -4.89
C SER A 74 -5.63 3.31 -5.99
N ALA A 75 -5.65 3.86 -7.20
CA ALA A 75 -4.78 3.40 -8.28
C ALA A 75 -3.44 4.11 -8.17
N LEU A 76 -2.36 3.35 -8.09
CA LEU A 76 -1.00 3.87 -8.05
C LEU A 76 -0.27 3.48 -9.33
N THR A 77 0.18 4.47 -10.11
CA THR A 77 0.86 4.26 -11.40
C THR A 77 2.37 4.45 -11.34
N ASP A 78 2.88 5.01 -10.25
CA ASP A 78 4.28 5.37 -10.09
C ASP A 78 4.86 4.81 -8.78
N ASP A 79 6.17 4.89 -8.62
CA ASP A 79 6.88 4.31 -7.47
C ASP A 79 6.91 5.21 -6.22
N ARG A 80 5.96 6.15 -6.06
CA ARG A 80 5.83 6.99 -4.85
C ARG A 80 5.62 6.19 -3.56
N TYR A 81 5.19 4.93 -3.65
CA TYR A 81 5.15 4.04 -2.48
C TYR A 81 6.51 3.91 -1.78
N ARG A 82 7.63 4.22 -2.46
CA ARG A 82 8.98 4.15 -1.88
C ARG A 82 9.21 5.14 -0.75
N ASP A 83 8.47 6.25 -0.71
CA ASP A 83 8.55 7.22 0.39
C ASP A 83 7.96 6.65 1.70
N ALA A 84 6.96 5.78 1.57
CA ALA A 84 6.31 5.10 2.68
C ALA A 84 5.90 3.67 2.26
N PRO A 85 6.84 2.71 2.21
CA PRO A 85 6.57 1.38 1.67
C PRO A 85 5.84 0.50 2.70
N PRO A 86 4.76 -0.21 2.31
CA PRO A 86 4.03 -1.08 3.21
C PRO A 86 4.84 -2.35 3.48
N ALA A 87 4.62 -2.97 4.63
CA ALA A 87 5.19 -4.28 4.93
C ALA A 87 4.46 -5.44 4.24
N ARG A 88 3.28 -5.19 3.65
CA ARG A 88 2.42 -6.26 3.14
C ARG A 88 1.92 -5.97 1.74
N TYR A 89 1.78 -7.03 0.96
CA TYR A 89 1.14 -6.99 -0.35
C TYR A 89 0.26 -8.21 -0.55
N ALA A 90 -0.65 -8.14 -1.50
CA ALA A 90 -1.47 -9.25 -1.94
C ALA A 90 -1.46 -9.34 -3.47
N ARG A 91 -1.92 -10.47 -3.99
CA ARG A 91 -2.14 -10.68 -5.42
C ARG A 91 -3.58 -11.10 -5.65
N LEU A 92 -4.19 -10.54 -6.69
CA LEU A 92 -5.47 -11.01 -7.22
C LEU A 92 -5.29 -11.28 -8.71
N GLY A 93 -5.14 -12.55 -9.09
CA GLY A 93 -4.73 -12.93 -10.44
C GLY A 93 -3.34 -12.39 -10.74
N ARG A 94 -3.21 -11.59 -11.80
CA ARG A 94 -1.94 -10.95 -12.15
C ARG A 94 -1.73 -9.66 -11.39
N ASP A 95 -2.75 -9.02 -10.83
CA ASP A 95 -2.65 -7.70 -10.23
C ASP A 95 -2.03 -7.74 -8.83
N VAL A 96 -1.27 -6.70 -8.48
CA VAL A 96 -0.64 -6.55 -7.16
C VAL A 96 -1.36 -5.46 -6.40
N ILE A 97 -1.56 -5.71 -5.10
CA ILE A 97 -2.22 -4.82 -4.17
C ILE A 97 -1.24 -4.53 -3.04
N LEU A 98 -0.85 -3.27 -2.87
CA LEU A 98 -0.06 -2.79 -1.74
C LEU A 98 -0.97 -2.57 -0.54
N VAL A 99 -0.69 -3.19 0.60
CA VAL A 99 -1.60 -3.21 1.76
C VAL A 99 -1.03 -2.44 2.93
N TYR A 100 -1.65 -1.30 3.20
CA TYR A 100 -1.39 -0.42 4.33
C TYR A 100 -2.41 -0.65 5.45
N GLN A 101 -1.99 -0.37 6.68
CA GLN A 101 -2.94 -0.12 7.77
C GLN A 101 -3.15 1.37 7.92
N GLY A 102 -4.39 1.78 8.13
CA GLY A 102 -4.76 3.17 8.35
C GLY A 102 -5.21 3.46 9.78
N ASP A 103 -5.16 4.74 10.14
CA ASP A 103 -5.89 5.27 11.29
C ASP A 103 -7.40 5.35 11.01
N ALA A 104 -8.18 5.88 11.96
CA ALA A 104 -9.64 5.98 11.81
C ALA A 104 -10.11 6.87 10.64
N ASN A 105 -9.22 7.72 10.13
CA ASN A 105 -9.47 8.61 8.99
C ASN A 105 -8.97 8.01 7.67
N GLY A 106 -8.34 6.84 7.69
CA GLY A 106 -7.75 6.20 6.52
C GLY A 106 -6.36 6.73 6.16
N ASN A 107 -5.69 7.47 7.05
CA ASN A 107 -4.29 7.84 6.84
C ASN A 107 -3.41 6.62 7.11
N ALA A 108 -2.51 6.29 6.18
CA ALA A 108 -1.58 5.19 6.37
C ALA A 108 -0.71 5.39 7.61
N LEU A 109 -0.68 4.39 8.48
CA LEU A 109 0.13 4.39 9.69
C LEU A 109 1.61 4.19 9.33
N PRO A 110 2.53 4.94 9.97
CA PRO A 110 3.95 4.72 9.79
C PRO A 110 4.35 3.33 10.30
N LEU A 111 5.29 2.70 9.61
CA LEU A 111 5.84 1.40 9.97
C LEU A 111 7.24 1.57 10.58
N ALA A 112 7.50 0.87 11.68
CA ALA A 112 8.83 0.77 12.26
C ALA A 112 9.78 -0.05 11.36
N GLY A 113 11.10 0.11 11.54
CA GLY A 113 12.12 -0.57 10.73
C GLY A 113 12.47 0.16 9.44
N ASP A 114 13.42 -0.38 8.68
CA ASP A 114 14.04 0.29 7.54
C ASP A 114 13.10 0.36 6.31
N PRO A 115 12.65 1.55 5.88
CA PRO A 115 11.87 1.68 4.66
C PRO A 115 12.63 1.26 3.40
N ALA A 116 13.97 1.39 3.35
CA ALA A 116 14.75 1.04 2.17
C ALA A 116 14.70 -0.47 1.89
N GLU A 117 14.83 -1.31 2.92
CA GLU A 117 14.69 -2.78 2.80
C GLU A 117 13.30 -3.18 2.29
N ARG A 118 12.24 -2.53 2.80
CA ARG A 118 10.87 -2.78 2.34
C ARG A 118 10.68 -2.37 0.88
N ALA A 119 11.17 -1.18 0.51
CA ALA A 119 11.08 -0.69 -0.86
C ALA A 119 11.83 -1.61 -1.83
N ALA A 120 13.01 -2.10 -1.45
CA ALA A 120 13.78 -3.06 -2.23
C ALA A 120 13.04 -4.41 -2.38
N CYS A 121 12.45 -4.92 -1.31
CA CYS A 121 11.63 -6.12 -1.33
C CYS A 121 10.43 -5.98 -2.29
N LEU A 122 9.65 -4.91 -2.15
CA LEU A 122 8.49 -4.64 -2.99
C LEU A 122 8.88 -4.40 -4.46
N SER A 123 10.03 -3.77 -4.73
CA SER A 123 10.49 -3.55 -6.11
C SER A 123 10.67 -4.87 -6.87
N LYS A 124 11.10 -5.95 -6.19
CA LYS A 124 11.19 -7.29 -6.80
C LYS A 124 9.80 -7.88 -7.13
N VAL A 125 8.81 -7.59 -6.29
CA VAL A 125 7.43 -8.06 -6.47
C VAL A 125 6.72 -7.30 -7.60
N LEU A 126 6.95 -5.98 -7.65
CA LEU A 126 6.30 -5.06 -8.57
C LEU A 126 6.95 -5.06 -9.96
N GLY A 127 8.24 -5.33 -10.06
CA GLY A 127 8.96 -5.33 -11.33
C GLY A 127 8.84 -3.98 -12.04
N ASP A 128 8.39 -4.02 -13.29
CA ASP A 128 8.23 -2.84 -14.15
C ASP A 128 6.79 -2.27 -14.15
N ARG A 129 5.94 -2.66 -13.19
CA ARG A 129 4.53 -2.26 -13.17
C ARG A 129 4.27 -0.80 -12.85
N LEU A 130 5.28 -0.04 -12.44
CA LEU A 130 5.14 1.36 -12.06
C LEU A 130 6.12 2.22 -12.85
N TYR A 131 5.70 3.45 -13.13
CA TYR A 131 6.60 4.48 -13.63
C TYR A 131 7.55 4.94 -12.53
N HIS A 132 8.76 5.34 -12.91
CA HIS A 132 9.67 5.96 -11.97
C HIS A 132 9.23 7.41 -11.74
N TYR A 133 8.98 7.76 -10.49
CA TYR A 133 8.68 9.11 -10.05
C TYR A 133 9.97 9.79 -9.60
N THR A 134 10.23 10.96 -10.18
CA THR A 134 11.27 11.85 -9.68
C THR A 134 10.61 12.95 -8.88
N LYS A 135 10.93 13.04 -7.58
CA LYS A 135 10.41 14.10 -6.72
C LYS A 135 10.89 15.45 -7.25
N GLU A 136 9.96 16.32 -7.64
CA GLU A 136 10.31 17.68 -8.03
C GLU A 136 11.04 18.39 -6.88
N PRO A 137 12.08 19.19 -7.16
CA PRO A 137 12.75 19.95 -6.11
C PRO A 137 11.76 20.92 -5.45
N PRO A 138 11.92 21.20 -4.15
CA PRO A 138 11.06 22.13 -3.44
C PRO A 138 11.10 23.50 -4.12
N ARG A 139 9.91 24.05 -4.38
CA ARG A 139 9.77 25.43 -4.85
C ARG A 139 9.67 26.35 -3.64
N TYR A 140 9.99 27.63 -3.80
CA TYR A 140 9.92 28.60 -2.71
C TYR A 140 9.10 29.81 -3.16
N ILE A 141 8.30 30.35 -2.24
CA ILE A 141 7.61 31.65 -2.39
C ILE A 141 8.11 32.62 -1.33
N ILE A 142 7.96 33.92 -1.63
CA ILE A 142 8.14 34.97 -0.63
C ILE A 142 6.74 35.33 -0.14
N ASP A 143 6.47 35.01 1.12
CA ASP A 143 5.30 35.53 1.83
C ASP A 143 5.62 36.95 2.27
N LYS A 144 5.00 37.94 1.60
CA LYS A 144 5.23 39.36 1.88
C LYS A 144 4.48 39.84 3.12
N ASP A 145 3.49 39.08 3.58
CA ASP A 145 2.57 39.44 4.66
C ASP A 145 2.91 38.68 5.97
N ALA A 146 4.00 37.91 5.97
CA ALA A 146 4.46 37.19 7.14
C ALA A 146 4.73 38.14 8.32
N PRO A 147 4.37 37.75 9.57
CA PRO A 147 4.69 38.52 10.76
C PRO A 147 6.19 38.77 10.86
N GLY A 148 6.61 40.05 10.88
CA GLY A 148 8.02 40.44 10.89
C GLY A 148 8.62 40.76 9.51
N GLY A 149 7.80 40.77 8.44
CA GLY A 149 8.20 41.17 7.09
C GLY A 149 8.43 39.98 6.15
N PRO A 150 8.83 40.25 4.89
CA PRO A 150 8.88 39.24 3.85
C PRO A 150 9.74 38.02 4.20
N ARG A 151 9.15 36.82 4.16
CA ARG A 151 9.85 35.56 4.49
C ARG A 151 9.81 34.59 3.32
N LYS A 152 10.97 34.00 3.00
CA LYS A 152 11.05 32.86 2.08
C LYS A 152 10.48 31.62 2.78
N MET A 153 9.45 31.03 2.19
CA MET A 153 8.86 29.77 2.65
C MET A 153 8.81 28.78 1.49
N GLU A 154 8.87 27.49 1.83
CA GLU A 154 8.68 26.44 0.84
C GLU A 154 7.25 26.53 0.30
N ALA A 155 7.14 26.60 -1.01
CA ALA A 155 5.86 26.65 -1.70
C ALA A 155 5.14 25.32 -1.44
N ARG A 156 4.08 25.37 -0.65
CA ARG A 156 3.23 24.21 -0.43
C ARG A 156 2.44 23.99 -1.71
N GLN A 157 2.85 23.01 -2.52
CA GLN A 157 2.02 22.55 -3.61
C GLN A 157 0.85 21.81 -2.97
N VAL A 158 -0.32 22.44 -2.94
CA VAL A 158 -1.57 21.71 -2.68
C VAL A 158 -1.87 20.94 -3.96
N THR A 159 -1.26 19.77 -4.08
CA THR A 159 -1.66 18.81 -5.09
C THR A 159 -3.06 18.37 -4.68
N GLY A 160 -4.09 18.96 -5.29
CA GLY A 160 -5.43 18.39 -5.27
C GLY A 160 -5.30 17.00 -5.86
N GLY A 161 -5.23 15.98 -5.00
CA GLY A 161 -5.30 14.60 -5.44
C GLY A 161 -6.57 14.45 -6.26
N SER A 162 -6.47 13.86 -7.44
CA SER A 162 -7.66 13.55 -8.21
C SER A 162 -8.39 12.44 -7.46
N SER A 163 -9.36 12.77 -6.62
CA SER A 163 -10.22 11.81 -5.90
C SER A 163 -11.00 10.89 -6.84
N HIS A 164 -10.95 11.13 -8.15
CA HIS A 164 -11.63 10.38 -9.19
C HIS A 164 -11.22 8.90 -9.28
N ASN A 165 -10.04 8.52 -8.80
CA ASN A 165 -9.61 7.12 -8.73
C ASN A 165 -9.69 6.52 -7.33
N ASP A 166 -10.10 7.29 -6.31
CA ASP A 166 -10.21 6.81 -4.95
C ASP A 166 -11.62 6.24 -4.68
N LEU A 167 -11.68 5.10 -4.00
CA LEU A 167 -12.92 4.45 -3.64
C LEU A 167 -12.86 3.96 -2.20
N ILE A 168 -13.79 4.42 -1.37
CA ILE A 168 -13.94 3.92 -0.01
C ILE A 168 -15.01 2.83 0.00
N ILE A 169 -14.69 1.70 0.62
CA ILE A 169 -15.58 0.58 0.83
C ILE A 169 -15.80 0.42 2.32
N GLU A 170 -17.05 0.50 2.76
CA GLU A 170 -17.44 0.17 4.12
C GLU A 170 -18.08 -1.22 4.16
N PHE A 171 -17.57 -2.10 5.01
CA PHE A 171 -18.13 -3.44 5.21
C PHE A 171 -19.12 -3.44 6.36
N ASN A 172 -20.35 -3.88 6.06
CA ASN A 172 -21.41 -4.00 7.05
C ASN A 172 -21.27 -5.32 7.83
N LYS A 173 -21.86 -5.36 9.03
CA LYS A 173 -21.82 -6.55 9.90
C LYS A 173 -22.53 -7.77 9.29
N ASP A 174 -23.49 -7.54 8.40
CA ASP A 174 -24.24 -8.57 7.67
C ASP A 174 -23.46 -9.14 6.47
N GLY A 175 -22.24 -8.68 6.22
CA GLY A 175 -21.39 -9.12 5.11
C GLY A 175 -21.65 -8.39 3.79
N THR A 176 -22.58 -7.43 3.75
CA THR A 176 -22.73 -6.50 2.63
C THR A 176 -21.69 -5.39 2.68
N PHE A 177 -21.64 -4.53 1.66
CA PHE A 177 -20.75 -3.39 1.64
C PHE A 177 -21.37 -2.18 0.94
N THR A 178 -20.92 -0.99 1.32
CA THR A 178 -21.31 0.28 0.72
C THR A 178 -20.11 0.93 0.05
N LYS A 179 -20.29 1.43 -1.16
CA LYS A 179 -19.29 2.25 -1.87
C LYS A 179 -19.52 3.72 -1.49
N LEU A 180 -18.48 4.40 -1.02
CA LEU A 180 -18.49 5.81 -0.67
C LEU A 180 -17.52 6.54 -1.60
N VAL A 181 -17.96 7.68 -2.14
CA VAL A 181 -17.10 8.58 -2.91
C VAL A 181 -16.35 9.47 -1.92
N PRO A 182 -15.01 9.52 -1.94
CA PRO A 182 -14.26 10.47 -1.13
C PRO A 182 -14.64 11.90 -1.55
N VAL A 183 -14.99 12.72 -0.56
CA VAL A 183 -15.39 14.13 -0.73
C VAL A 183 -14.16 15.03 -0.76
#